data_AF-A0A923PZY3-F1
#
_entry.id   AF-A0A923PZY3-F1
#
_cell.length_a   1.000
_cell.length_b   1.000
_cell.length_c   1.000
_cell.angle_alpha   90.00
_cell.angle_beta   90.00
_cell.angle_gamma   90.00
#
_symmetry.space_group_name_H-M   'P 1'
#
loop_
_entity.id
_entity.type
_entity.pdbx_description
1 polymer ?
#
loop_
_entity_poly.entity_id
_entity_poly.type
_entity_poly.pdbx_seq_one_letter_code
_entity_poly.pdbx_strand_id
1 'polypeptide(L)'
;MAETKTASEFLICTFNDRKDKNPRYSLRAFARSLGVSSGQLSEILSGKRPLSHKLARRIAIALALTEEESQKLIFLVSQQSQFLDMAGPNARQLSDEEIALMSIAKKLDAAKTSDETRLNATDNFLFSEMDQEIVLEVKKAIRNFRKKLKKVLDATDRRASSMMNIEKAM
;
A
#
# COMPACT_ATOMS: atom_id res chain seq x y z
N MET A 1 0.44 -22.57 19.11
CA MET A 1 0.21 -21.95 17.79
C MET A 1 1.51 -21.26 17.39
N ALA A 2 2.10 -21.62 16.26
CA ALA A 2 3.36 -21.01 15.82
C ALA A 2 3.17 -19.51 15.55
N GLU A 3 4.12 -18.67 15.97
CA GLU A 3 4.16 -17.26 15.60
C GLU A 3 4.37 -17.14 14.08
N THR A 4 3.28 -16.91 13.35
CA THR A 4 3.33 -16.62 11.91
C THR A 4 3.85 -15.20 11.70
N LYS A 5 5.03 -15.07 11.10
CA LYS A 5 5.70 -13.77 10.84
C LYS A 5 5.32 -13.18 9.48
N THR A 6 4.89 -14.02 8.54
CA THR A 6 4.58 -13.60 7.16
C THR A 6 3.23 -14.12 6.67
N ALA A 7 2.66 -13.46 5.66
CA ALA A 7 1.40 -13.89 5.04
C ALA A 7 1.51 -15.26 4.35
N SER A 8 2.67 -15.59 3.78
CA SER A 8 2.94 -16.91 3.20
C SER A 8 2.93 -18.00 4.26
N GLU A 9 3.61 -17.80 5.40
CA GLU A 9 3.59 -18.73 6.54
C GLU A 9 2.17 -18.98 7.05
N PHE A 10 1.35 -17.93 7.15
CA PHE A 10 -0.05 -18.07 7.54
C PHE A 10 -0.83 -19.01 6.61
N LEU A 11 -0.64 -18.86 5.29
CA LEU A 11 -1.29 -19.74 4.30
C LEU A 11 -0.74 -21.17 4.31
N ILE A 12 0.56 -21.34 4.58
CA ILE A 12 1.18 -22.67 4.74
C ILE A 12 0.60 -23.38 5.96
N CYS A 13 0.49 -22.69 7.10
CA CYS A 13 -0.12 -23.23 8.31
C CYS A 13 -1.56 -23.69 8.04
N THR A 14 -2.37 -22.82 7.43
CA THR A 14 -3.76 -23.12 7.08
C THR A 14 -3.87 -24.32 6.12
N PHE A 15 -2.95 -24.43 5.17
CA PHE A 15 -2.90 -25.57 4.26
C PHE A 15 -2.60 -26.87 5.00
N ASN A 16 -1.60 -26.85 5.89
CA ASN A 16 -1.22 -28.01 6.68
C ASN A 16 -2.36 -28.46 7.60
N ASP A 17 -3.04 -27.54 8.29
CA ASP A 17 -4.19 -27.88 9.15
C ASP A 17 -5.31 -28.61 8.40
N ARG A 18 -5.52 -28.25 7.11
CA ARG A 18 -6.49 -28.95 6.25
C ARG A 18 -5.96 -30.27 5.72
N LYS A 19 -4.66 -30.35 5.44
CA LYS A 19 -3.98 -31.56 4.99
C LYS A 19 -3.92 -32.61 6.10
N ASP A 20 -3.77 -32.20 7.35
CA ASP A 20 -3.79 -33.10 8.50
C ASP A 20 -5.18 -33.73 8.68
N LYS A 21 -6.25 -32.96 8.43
CA LYS A 21 -7.63 -33.47 8.42
C LYS A 21 -7.93 -34.36 7.21
N ASN A 22 -7.30 -34.10 6.07
CA ASN A 22 -7.46 -34.87 4.85
C ASN A 22 -6.10 -35.02 4.14
N PRO A 23 -5.37 -36.13 4.34
CA PRO A 23 -4.04 -36.33 3.76
C PRO A 23 -4.00 -36.28 2.22
N ARG A 24 -5.14 -36.49 1.55
CA ARG A 24 -5.28 -36.38 0.08
C ARG A 24 -5.50 -34.93 -0.38
N TYR A 25 -5.61 -33.97 0.54
CA TYR A 25 -5.78 -32.56 0.23
C TYR A 25 -4.49 -32.01 -0.39
N SER A 26 -4.54 -31.82 -1.70
CA SER A 26 -3.40 -31.35 -2.48
C SER A 26 -3.34 -29.83 -2.54
N LEU A 27 -2.15 -29.31 -2.85
CA LEU A 27 -1.95 -27.88 -3.07
C LEU A 27 -2.87 -27.33 -4.20
N ARG A 28 -3.15 -28.15 -5.22
CA ARG A 28 -4.10 -27.79 -6.30
C ARG A 28 -5.53 -27.66 -5.78
N ALA A 29 -5.96 -28.54 -4.87
CA ALA A 29 -7.27 -28.44 -4.23
C ALA A 29 -7.36 -27.20 -3.33
N PHE A 30 -6.27 -26.87 -2.62
CA PHE A 30 -6.19 -25.65 -1.83
C PHE A 30 -6.27 -24.39 -2.70
N ALA A 31 -5.51 -24.32 -3.79
CA ALA A 31 -5.60 -23.22 -4.76
C ALA A 31 -7.01 -23.03 -5.31
N ARG A 32 -7.70 -24.12 -5.66
CA ARG A 32 -9.10 -24.09 -6.10
C ARG A 32 -10.03 -23.51 -5.05
N SER A 33 -9.87 -23.90 -3.78
CA SER A 33 -10.67 -23.35 -2.68
C SER A 33 -10.48 -21.85 -2.49
N LEU A 34 -9.29 -21.33 -2.82
CA LEU A 34 -8.94 -19.91 -2.75
C LEU A 34 -9.36 -19.13 -4.01
N GLY A 35 -9.78 -19.81 -5.08
CA GLY A 35 -10.08 -19.19 -6.37
C GLY A 35 -8.86 -18.59 -7.06
N VAL A 36 -7.69 -19.24 -6.93
CA VAL A 36 -6.43 -18.87 -7.60
C VAL A 36 -5.85 -20.07 -8.37
N SER A 37 -4.93 -19.82 -9.30
CA SER A 37 -4.22 -20.90 -9.99
C SER A 37 -3.18 -21.54 -9.06
N SER A 38 -2.86 -22.82 -9.27
CA SER A 38 -1.83 -23.51 -8.48
C SER A 38 -0.44 -22.89 -8.65
N GLY A 39 -0.14 -22.33 -9.83
CA GLY A 39 1.11 -21.61 -10.08
C GLY A 39 1.18 -20.31 -9.26
N GLN A 40 0.11 -19.51 -9.32
CA GLN A 40 0.02 -18.28 -8.53
C GLN A 40 0.13 -18.55 -7.03
N LEU A 41 -0.52 -19.60 -6.52
CA LEU A 41 -0.40 -19.98 -5.12
C LEU A 41 1.05 -20.38 -4.78
N SER A 42 1.71 -21.17 -5.62
CA SER A 42 3.11 -21.57 -5.40
C SER A 42 4.05 -20.36 -5.34
N GLU A 43 3.87 -19.38 -6.23
CA GLU A 43 4.64 -18.13 -6.20
C GLU A 43 4.40 -17.33 -4.91
N ILE A 44 3.16 -17.30 -4.41
CA ILE A 44 2.81 -16.64 -3.15
C ILE A 44 3.46 -17.34 -1.96
N LEU A 45 3.34 -18.67 -1.88
CA LEU A 45 3.89 -19.45 -0.76
C LEU A 45 5.42 -19.42 -0.73
N SER A 46 6.07 -19.36 -1.90
CA SER A 46 7.53 -19.21 -2.00
C SER A 46 8.02 -17.78 -1.82
N GLY A 47 7.11 -16.81 -1.64
CA GLY A 47 7.45 -15.39 -1.47
C GLY A 47 7.91 -14.68 -2.76
N LYS A 48 7.95 -15.38 -3.90
CA LYS A 48 8.30 -14.80 -5.20
C LYS A 48 7.26 -13.79 -5.68
N ARG A 49 5.99 -14.01 -5.32
CA ARG A 49 4.89 -13.11 -5.62
C ARG A 49 4.26 -12.61 -4.33
N PRO A 50 4.23 -11.29 -4.10
CA PRO A 50 3.57 -10.76 -2.92
C PRO A 50 2.05 -10.92 -3.01
N LEU A 51 1.42 -11.11 -1.85
CA LEU A 51 -0.03 -11.17 -1.75
C LEU A 51 -0.60 -9.75 -1.71
N SER A 52 -1.55 -9.42 -2.58
CA SER A 52 -2.19 -8.10 -2.58
C SER A 52 -3.32 -8.03 -1.54
N HIS A 53 -3.60 -6.84 -1.00
CA HIS A 53 -4.72 -6.62 -0.07
C HIS A 53 -6.08 -7.10 -0.62
N LYS A 54 -6.34 -6.87 -1.91
CA LYS A 54 -7.59 -7.32 -2.56
C LYS A 54 -7.67 -8.84 -2.60
N LEU A 55 -6.57 -9.52 -2.89
CA LEU A 55 -6.53 -10.97 -2.93
C LEU A 55 -6.58 -11.57 -1.52
N ALA A 56 -5.92 -10.95 -0.53
CA ALA A 56 -5.98 -11.34 0.87
C ALA A 56 -7.42 -11.33 1.41
N ARG A 57 -8.19 -10.28 1.14
CA ARG A 57 -9.62 -10.21 1.50
C ARG A 57 -10.45 -11.32 0.86
N ARG A 58 -10.23 -11.60 -0.43
CA ARG A 58 -10.90 -12.71 -1.12
C ARG A 58 -10.55 -14.06 -0.50
N ILE A 59 -9.28 -14.26 -0.16
CA ILE A 59 -8.79 -15.48 0.48
C ILE A 59 -9.41 -15.64 1.87
N ALA A 60 -9.51 -14.58 2.67
CA ALA A 60 -10.14 -14.62 3.98
C ALA A 60 -11.60 -15.10 3.91
N ILE A 61 -12.37 -14.55 2.96
CA ILE A 61 -13.75 -14.98 2.70
C ILE A 61 -13.79 -16.45 2.24
N ALA A 62 -12.95 -16.83 1.28
CA ALA A 62 -12.93 -18.17 0.72
C ALA A 62 -12.51 -19.26 1.72
N LEU A 63 -11.68 -18.88 2.69
CA LEU A 63 -11.26 -19.75 3.79
C LEU A 63 -12.24 -19.78 4.96
N ALA A 64 -13.25 -18.91 4.95
CA ALA A 64 -14.16 -18.66 6.06
C ALA A 64 -13.39 -18.36 7.36
N LEU A 65 -12.37 -17.50 7.27
CA LEU A 65 -11.60 -17.06 8.43
C LEU A 65 -12.47 -16.27 9.40
N THR A 66 -12.15 -16.35 10.68
CA THR A 66 -12.72 -15.45 11.70
C THR A 66 -12.29 -14.00 11.45
N GLU A 67 -12.97 -13.06 12.10
CA GLU A 67 -12.63 -11.63 11.98
C GLU A 67 -11.18 -11.38 12.44
N GLU A 68 -10.76 -11.99 13.55
CA GLU A 68 -9.38 -11.87 14.08
C GLU A 68 -8.34 -12.42 13.11
N GLU A 69 -8.57 -13.59 12.54
CA GLU A 69 -7.67 -14.20 11.55
C GLU A 69 -7.61 -13.39 10.25
N SER A 70 -8.74 -12.84 9.83
CA SER A 70 -8.85 -11.98 8.66
C SER A 70 -8.04 -10.70 8.84
N GLN A 71 -8.19 -10.04 9.99
CA GLN A 71 -7.41 -8.85 10.35
C GLN A 71 -5.92 -9.17 10.42
N LYS A 72 -5.55 -10.31 11.03
CA LYS A 72 -4.16 -10.77 11.08
C LYS A 72 -3.57 -10.98 9.68
N LEU A 73 -4.28 -11.66 8.78
CA LEU A 73 -3.82 -11.86 7.40
C LEU A 73 -3.65 -10.53 6.67
N ILE A 74 -4.59 -9.61 6.81
CA ILE A 74 -4.53 -8.28 6.18
C ILE A 74 -3.35 -7.48 6.73
N PHE A 75 -3.13 -7.51 8.05
CA PHE A 75 -1.99 -6.87 8.70
C PHE A 75 -0.64 -7.44 8.21
N LEU A 76 -0.52 -8.76 8.11
CA LEU A 76 0.69 -9.39 7.58
C LEU A 76 0.97 -8.96 6.13
N VAL A 77 -0.08 -8.74 5.34
CA VAL A 77 0.03 -8.23 3.98
C VAL A 77 0.44 -6.76 3.94
N SER A 78 -0.08 -5.91 4.84
CA SER A 78 0.31 -4.49 4.90
C SER A 78 1.78 -4.30 5.29
N GLN A 79 2.29 -5.17 6.16
CA GLN A 79 3.71 -5.19 6.52
C GLN A 79 4.60 -5.59 5.33
N GLN A 80 4.09 -6.44 4.43
CA GLN A 80 4.81 -6.85 3.22
C GLN A 80 4.70 -5.82 2.08
N SER A 81 3.62 -5.05 2.03
CA SER A 81 3.31 -4.11 0.95
C SER A 81 3.92 -2.72 1.09
N GLN A 82 4.56 -2.37 2.21
CA GLN A 82 5.41 -1.16 2.26
C GLN A 82 6.54 -1.18 1.20
N PHE A 83 6.76 -2.32 0.54
CA PHE A 83 7.65 -2.47 -0.61
C PHE A 83 6.97 -2.24 -1.98
N LEU A 84 5.63 -2.23 -2.07
CA LEU A 84 4.87 -2.29 -3.33
C LEU A 84 4.07 -1.03 -3.67
N ASP A 85 3.79 -0.14 -2.71
CA ASP A 85 3.05 1.11 -2.98
C ASP A 85 3.84 2.09 -3.90
N MET A 86 5.07 1.76 -4.29
CA MET A 86 5.86 2.48 -5.30
C MET A 86 5.70 1.92 -6.73
N ALA A 87 5.09 0.75 -6.91
CA ALA A 87 4.87 0.14 -8.21
C ALA A 87 3.36 -0.01 -8.45
N GLY A 88 2.78 0.99 -9.13
CA GLY A 88 1.35 1.06 -9.43
C GLY A 88 0.81 -0.15 -10.22
N PRO A 89 -0.49 -0.14 -10.58
CA PRO A 89 -1.26 -1.32 -10.99
C PRO A 89 -0.80 -2.02 -12.29
N ASN A 90 0.27 -1.57 -12.94
CA ASN A 90 0.91 -2.19 -14.09
C ASN A 90 2.44 -2.22 -13.91
N ALA A 91 2.96 -3.00 -12.95
CA ALA A 91 4.39 -3.20 -12.81
C ALA A 91 4.94 -3.97 -14.04
N ARG A 92 5.42 -3.24 -15.04
CA ARG A 92 6.45 -3.76 -15.96
C ARG A 92 7.65 -4.17 -15.10
N GLN A 93 8.29 -5.30 -15.44
CA GLN A 93 9.62 -5.61 -14.90
C GLN A 93 10.53 -4.43 -15.26
N LEU A 94 10.97 -3.69 -14.25
CA LEU A 94 11.90 -2.58 -14.40
C LEU A 94 13.27 -3.14 -14.78
N SER A 95 13.97 -2.49 -15.71
CA SER A 95 15.33 -2.87 -16.08
C SER A 95 16.30 -2.55 -14.94
N ASP A 96 17.48 -3.19 -14.94
CA ASP A 96 18.50 -2.97 -13.90
C ASP A 96 18.95 -1.49 -13.80
N GLU A 97 18.87 -0.75 -14.91
CA GLU A 97 19.14 0.69 -14.95
C GLU A 97 18.07 1.52 -14.24
N GLU A 98 16.80 1.15 -14.37
CA GLU A 98 15.68 1.82 -13.69
C GLU A 98 15.74 1.57 -12.17
N ILE A 99 16.19 0.38 -11.76
CA ILE A 99 16.45 0.05 -10.35
C ILE A 99 17.59 0.92 -9.78
N ALA A 100 18.66 1.11 -10.55
CA ALA A 100 19.78 1.96 -10.14
C ALA A 100 19.32 3.42 -9.97
N LEU A 101 18.53 3.96 -10.90
CA LEU A 101 17.97 5.31 -10.81
C LEU A 101 17.02 5.47 -9.61
N MET A 102 16.20 4.45 -9.30
CA MET A 102 15.33 4.44 -8.12
C MET A 102 16.13 4.51 -6.81
N SER A 103 17.28 3.83 -6.75
CA SER A 103 18.17 3.88 -5.58
C SER A 103 18.77 5.27 -5.34
N ILE A 104 19.03 6.02 -6.41
CA ILE A 104 19.54 7.39 -6.36
C ILE A 104 18.45 8.34 -5.88
N ALA A 105 17.23 8.23 -6.44
CA ALA A 105 16.08 9.03 -6.01
C ALA A 105 15.77 8.84 -4.51
N LYS A 106 15.88 7.61 -4.00
CA LYS A 106 15.67 7.30 -2.58
C LYS A 106 16.70 7.98 -1.66
N LYS A 107 17.97 8.06 -2.07
CA LYS A 107 19.01 8.78 -1.31
C LYS A 107 18.72 10.29 -1.26
N LEU A 108 18.16 10.84 -2.34
CA LEU A 108 17.74 12.23 -2.42
C LEU A 108 16.51 12.52 -1.54
N ASP A 109 15.53 11.59 -1.47
CA ASP A 109 14.35 11.76 -0.61
C ASP A 109 14.66 11.53 0.87
N ALA A 110 15.55 10.59 1.19
CA ALA A 110 16.03 10.41 2.56
C ALA A 110 16.69 11.68 3.12
N ALA A 111 17.37 12.45 2.27
CA ALA A 111 17.95 13.75 2.61
C ALA A 111 16.91 14.87 2.77
N LYS A 112 15.68 14.68 2.26
CA LYS A 112 14.54 15.62 2.42
C LYS A 112 13.64 15.26 3.60
N THR A 113 13.54 13.98 3.96
CA THR A 113 12.60 13.46 4.97
C THR A 113 13.00 13.68 6.44
N SER A 114 14.13 14.31 6.74
CA SER A 114 14.52 14.60 8.13
C SER A 114 13.52 15.49 8.87
N ASP A 115 12.70 16.28 8.16
CA ASP A 115 11.71 17.18 8.79
C ASP A 115 10.26 16.66 8.75
N GLU A 116 9.84 15.89 7.74
CA GLU A 116 8.40 15.59 7.53
C GLU A 116 7.89 14.30 8.20
N THR A 117 8.76 13.37 8.61
CA THR A 117 8.32 12.01 9.02
C THR A 117 7.84 11.88 10.48
N ARG A 118 7.87 12.94 11.29
CA ARG A 118 7.40 12.87 12.69
C ARG A 118 5.87 12.94 12.88
N LEU A 119 5.09 13.21 11.83
CA LEU A 119 3.66 13.53 11.98
C LEU A 119 2.67 12.42 11.58
N ASN A 120 3.08 11.42 10.78
CA ASN A 120 2.09 10.54 10.13
C ASN A 120 1.79 9.22 10.85
N ALA A 121 2.56 8.82 11.87
CA ALA A 121 2.38 7.52 12.53
C ALA A 121 1.37 7.54 13.70
N THR A 122 1.15 8.70 14.31
CA THR A 122 0.16 8.90 15.39
C THR A 122 -1.27 9.11 14.86
N ASP A 123 -1.42 9.37 13.56
CA ASP A 123 -2.67 9.85 12.98
C ASP A 123 -3.66 8.75 12.57
N ASN A 124 -3.31 7.46 12.66
CA ASN A 124 -4.27 6.39 12.34
C ASN A 124 -4.87 5.70 13.55
N PHE A 125 -4.29 5.84 14.75
CA PHE A 125 -4.79 5.17 15.96
C PHE A 125 -5.62 6.10 16.85
N LEU A 126 -5.48 7.43 16.72
CA LEU A 126 -6.12 8.42 17.60
C LEU A 126 -7.42 9.03 17.02
N PHE A 127 -7.75 8.79 15.75
CA PHE A 127 -8.90 9.44 15.08
C PHE A 127 -10.22 8.67 15.19
N SER A 128 -10.24 7.54 15.89
CA SER A 128 -11.45 6.71 16.08
C SER A 128 -12.49 7.37 16.99
N GLU A 129 -12.12 8.40 17.76
CA GLU A 129 -13.01 9.08 18.73
C GLU A 129 -13.27 10.56 18.41
N MET A 130 -12.69 11.09 17.33
CA MET A 130 -12.91 12.51 17.01
C MET A 130 -14.29 12.71 16.41
N ASP A 131 -15.05 13.63 17.02
CA ASP A 131 -16.39 14.01 16.59
C ASP A 131 -16.40 14.31 15.09
N GLN A 132 -17.23 13.58 14.34
CA GLN A 132 -17.19 13.59 12.88
C GLN A 132 -17.44 14.99 12.29
N GLU A 133 -18.11 15.85 13.06
CA GLU A 133 -18.36 17.25 12.73
C GLU A 133 -17.05 18.07 12.70
N ILE A 134 -16.19 17.93 13.71
CA ILE A 134 -14.89 18.61 13.78
C ILE A 134 -13.99 18.15 12.64
N VAL A 135 -13.96 16.85 12.36
CA VAL A 135 -13.17 16.29 11.25
C VAL A 135 -13.62 16.87 9.91
N LEU A 136 -14.92 17.09 9.75
CA LEU A 136 -15.48 17.68 8.53
C LEU A 136 -15.12 19.16 8.41
N GLU A 137 -15.13 19.92 9.50
CA GLU A 137 -14.70 21.32 9.54
C GLU A 137 -13.21 21.48 9.20
N VAL A 138 -12.34 20.67 9.79
CA VAL A 138 -10.91 20.69 9.51
C VAL A 138 -10.64 20.35 8.03
N LYS A 139 -11.32 19.34 7.48
CA LYS A 139 -11.21 19.00 6.04
C LYS A 139 -11.68 20.16 5.15
N LYS A 140 -12.75 20.86 5.53
CA LYS A 140 -13.22 22.06 4.80
C LYS A 140 -12.18 23.19 4.87
N ALA A 141 -11.59 23.44 6.03
CA ALA A 141 -10.56 24.46 6.21
C ALA A 141 -9.32 24.18 5.37
N ILE A 142 -8.81 22.94 5.38
CA ILE A 142 -7.66 22.52 4.55
C ILE A 142 -7.97 22.69 3.05
N ARG A 143 -9.16 22.30 2.61
CA ARG A 143 -9.59 22.46 1.21
C ARG A 143 -9.63 23.93 0.80
N ASN A 144 -10.13 24.80 1.68
CA ASN A 144 -10.18 26.25 1.42
C ASN A 144 -8.78 26.88 1.39
N PHE A 145 -7.89 26.45 2.28
CA PHE A 145 -6.50 26.88 2.28
C PHE A 145 -5.78 26.49 0.98
N ARG A 146 -5.93 25.23 0.53
CA ARG A 146 -5.40 24.76 -0.76
C ARG A 146 -5.91 25.57 -1.94
N LYS A 147 -7.21 25.91 -1.96
CA LYS A 147 -7.78 26.78 -2.99
C LYS A 147 -7.18 28.19 -2.96
N LYS A 148 -6.92 28.73 -1.77
CA LYS A 148 -6.29 30.04 -1.61
C LYS A 148 -4.84 30.02 -2.10
N LEU A 149 -4.08 28.98 -1.76
CA LEU A 149 -2.72 28.79 -2.27
C LEU A 149 -2.68 28.68 -3.79
N LYS A 150 -3.59 27.92 -4.40
CA LYS A 150 -3.66 27.80 -5.86
C LYS A 150 -3.91 29.16 -6.52
N LYS A 151 -4.82 29.98 -5.97
CA LYS A 151 -5.07 31.34 -6.48
C LYS A 151 -3.84 32.25 -6.37
N VAL A 152 -3.08 32.13 -5.29
CA VAL A 152 -1.83 32.90 -5.12
C VAL A 152 -0.80 32.46 -6.13
N LEU A 153 -0.63 31.13 -6.32
CA LEU A 153 0.29 30.56 -7.29
C LEU A 153 -0.04 31.01 -8.72
N ASP A 154 -1.31 30.90 -9.11
CA ASP A 154 -1.79 31.35 -10.42
C ASP A 154 -1.60 32.87 -10.63
N ALA A 155 -1.63 33.67 -9.56
CA ALA A 155 -1.39 35.11 -9.62
C ALA A 155 0.11 35.46 -9.75
N THR A 156 1.00 34.68 -9.14
CA THR A 156 2.45 34.80 -9.34
C THR A 156 2.87 34.43 -10.75
N ASP A 157 2.31 33.36 -11.34
CA ASP A 157 2.65 32.92 -12.69
C ASP A 157 2.21 33.95 -13.76
N ARG A 158 1.06 34.60 -13.54
CA ARG A 158 0.60 35.71 -14.40
C ARG A 158 1.49 36.94 -14.30
N ARG A 159 2.01 37.26 -13.10
CA ARG A 159 2.99 38.35 -12.91
C ARG A 159 4.32 38.05 -13.60
N ALA A 160 4.82 36.81 -13.51
CA ALA A 160 6.04 36.39 -14.17
C ALA A 160 5.91 36.48 -15.71
N SER A 161 4.77 36.07 -16.26
CA SER A 161 4.47 36.15 -17.69
C SER A 161 4.29 37.60 -18.18
N SER A 162 3.73 38.49 -17.35
CA SER A 162 3.61 39.91 -17.65
C SER A 162 4.97 40.63 -17.65
N MET A 163 5.92 40.21 -16.80
CA MET A 163 7.27 40.79 -16.75
C MET A 163 8.11 40.38 -17.97
N MET A 164 8.04 39.12 -18.41
CA MET A 164 8.76 38.65 -19.60
C MET A 164 8.29 39.31 -20.92
N ASN A 165 7.03 39.72 -21.00
CA ASN A 165 6.51 40.42 -22.18
C ASN A 165 6.93 41.89 -22.25
N ILE A 166 7.29 42.50 -21.10
CA ILE A 166 7.79 43.88 -21.05
C ILE A 166 9.27 43.91 -21.45
N GLU A 167 10.07 42.91 -21.05
CA GLU A 167 11.49 42.80 -21.45
C GLU A 167 11.71 42.49 -22.94
N LYS A 168 10.74 41.85 -23.62
CA LYS A 168 10.82 41.60 -25.08
C LYS A 168 10.38 42.78 -25.96
N ALA A 169 9.80 43.80 -25.36
CA ALA A 169 9.28 44.98 -26.06
C ALA A 169 10.17 46.23 -25.93
N MET A 170 11.25 46.14 -25.14
CA MET A 170 12.35 47.12 -25.07
C MET A 170 13.54 46.62 -25.88
#